data_AF-A0A1F6CAN6-F1
#
_entry.id   AF-A0A1F6CAN6-F1
#
_cell.length_a   1.000
_cell.length_b   1.000
_cell.length_c   1.000
_cell.angle_alpha   90.00
_cell.angle_beta   90.00
_cell.angle_gamma   90.00
#
_symmetry.space_group_name_H-M   'P 1'
#
loop_
_entity.id
_entity.type
_entity.pdbx_description
1 polymer ?
#
loop_
_entity_poly.entity_id
_entity_poly.type
_entity_poly.pdbx_seq_one_letter_code
_entity_poly.pdbx_strand_id
1 'polypeptide(L)'
;MSHTMTLELPDEVYRVIQRTATMLDKTMEELVTEWLARYAPRPRPQLTAEERQAARERFEQLIGAWDSGDSNSADNERIDADLAREYGEDREGKA
;
A
#
# COMPACT_ATOMS: atom_id res chain seq x y z
N MET A 1 14.16 -24.98 5.06
CA MET A 1 14.64 -24.45 6.35
C MET A 1 13.45 -23.78 7.03
N SER A 2 12.92 -24.33 8.12
CA SER A 2 11.83 -23.71 8.89
C SER A 2 12.39 -23.06 10.15
N HIS A 3 11.91 -21.85 10.49
CA HIS A 3 12.25 -21.14 11.71
C HIS A 3 10.98 -20.94 12.52
N THR A 4 11.07 -21.10 13.84
CA THR A 4 9.95 -20.86 14.76
C THR A 4 10.12 -19.49 15.40
N MET A 5 9.04 -18.69 15.42
CA MET A 5 9.01 -17.37 16.04
C MET A 5 7.81 -17.28 16.98
N THR A 6 8.04 -16.83 18.20
CA THR A 6 7.00 -16.56 19.20
C THR A 6 6.76 -15.06 19.28
N LEU A 7 5.50 -14.64 19.23
CA LEU A 7 5.09 -13.24 19.26
C LEU A 7 4.13 -13.01 20.44
N GLU A 8 4.45 -12.04 21.29
CA GLU A 8 3.52 -11.52 22.29
C GLU A 8 2.66 -10.45 21.62
N LEU A 9 1.36 -10.72 21.49
CA LEU A 9 0.41 -9.83 20.81
C LEU A 9 -0.59 -9.26 21.82
N PRO A 10 -0.99 -7.98 21.70
CA PRO A 10 -2.14 -7.47 22.42
C PRO A 10 -3.41 -8.27 22.09
N ASP A 11 -4.26 -8.53 23.09
CA ASP A 11 -5.48 -9.35 22.95
C ASP A 11 -6.41 -8.91 21.82
N GLU A 12 -6.48 -7.61 21.55
CA GLU A 12 -7.26 -7.05 20.44
C GLU A 12 -6.73 -7.50 19.08
N VAL A 13 -5.41 -7.53 18.90
CA VAL A 13 -4.76 -7.96 17.66
C VAL A 13 -4.91 -9.47 17.49
N TYR A 14 -4.72 -10.23 18.57
CA TYR A 14 -4.91 -11.67 18.56
C TYR A 14 -6.33 -12.05 18.13
N ARG A 15 -7.35 -11.40 18.70
CA ARG A 15 -8.76 -11.65 18.36
C ARG A 15 -9.08 -11.32 16.90
N VAL A 16 -8.50 -10.26 16.35
CA VAL A 16 -8.67 -9.91 14.93
C VAL A 16 -8.07 -11.01 14.04
N ILE A 17 -6.83 -11.43 14.30
CA ILE A 17 -6.16 -12.47 13.52
C ILE A 17 -6.96 -13.78 13.58
N GLN A 18 -7.40 -14.18 14.78
CA GLN A 18 -8.18 -15.40 14.98
C GLN A 18 -9.49 -15.37 14.17
N ARG A 19 -10.24 -14.26 14.26
CA ARG A 19 -11.51 -14.09 13.54
C ARG A 19 -11.31 -14.12 12.03
N THR A 20 -10.29 -13.42 11.53
CA THR A 20 -9.98 -13.36 10.10
C THR A 20 -9.51 -14.72 9.57
N ALA A 21 -8.74 -15.48 10.35
CA ALA A 21 -8.31 -16.82 9.98
C ALA A 21 -9.52 -17.76 9.80
N THR A 22 -10.47 -17.75 10.74
CA THR A 22 -11.72 -18.53 10.63
C THR A 22 -12.57 -18.10 9.43
N MET A 23 -12.69 -16.80 9.18
CA MET A 23 -13.47 -16.29 8.05
C MET A 23 -12.89 -16.69 6.69
N LEU A 24 -11.56 -16.82 6.60
CA LEU A 24 -10.86 -17.14 5.36
C LEU A 24 -10.53 -18.63 5.21
N ASP A 25 -11.00 -19.48 6.15
CA ASP A 25 -10.67 -20.92 6.23
C ASP A 25 -9.15 -21.18 6.17
N LYS A 26 -8.39 -20.35 6.90
CA LYS A 26 -6.92 -20.43 7.01
C LYS A 26 -6.51 -20.66 8.45
N THR A 27 -5.34 -21.24 8.64
CA THR A 27 -4.68 -21.22 9.96
C THR A 27 -4.17 -19.81 10.30
N MET A 28 -3.99 -19.53 11.59
CA MET A 28 -3.46 -18.23 12.03
C MET A 28 -2.03 -18.02 11.50
N GLU A 29 -1.25 -19.10 11.46
CA GLU A 29 0.12 -19.12 10.97
C GLU A 29 0.19 -18.76 9.48
N GLU A 30 -0.68 -19.35 8.65
CA GLU A 30 -0.75 -19.02 7.23
C GLU A 30 -1.15 -17.57 7.00
N LEU A 31 -2.15 -17.06 7.74
CA LEU A 31 -2.60 -15.68 7.63
C LEU A 31 -1.49 -14.70 8.03
N VAL A 32 -0.81 -14.94 9.15
CA VAL A 32 0.29 -14.09 9.63
C VAL A 32 1.47 -14.14 8.65
N THR A 33 1.81 -15.32 8.13
CA THR A 33 2.92 -15.46 7.17
C THR A 33 2.61 -14.75 5.85
N GLU A 34 1.38 -14.86 5.36
CA GLU A 34 0.92 -14.14 4.16
C GLU A 34 0.95 -12.63 4.37
N TRP A 35 0.47 -12.14 5.52
CA TRP A 35 0.51 -10.72 5.84
C TRP A 35 1.94 -10.20 5.97
N LEU A 36 2.83 -10.94 6.63
CA LEU A 36 4.24 -10.60 6.68
C LEU A 36 4.85 -10.59 5.28
N ALA A 37 4.56 -11.55 4.41
CA ALA A 37 5.08 -11.54 3.05
C ALA A 37 4.55 -10.36 2.21
N ARG A 38 3.28 -9.99 2.37
CA ARG A 38 2.63 -8.92 1.60
C ARG A 38 2.99 -7.52 2.09
N TYR A 39 3.04 -7.34 3.40
CA TYR A 39 3.18 -6.03 4.04
C TYR A 39 4.51 -5.83 4.76
N ALA A 40 5.42 -6.82 4.77
CA ALA A 40 6.76 -6.57 5.26
C ALA A 40 7.34 -5.36 4.53
N PRO A 41 7.97 -4.43 5.27
CA PRO A 41 8.60 -3.28 4.66
C PRO A 41 9.60 -3.80 3.65
N ARG A 42 9.34 -3.50 2.37
CA ARG A 42 10.29 -3.83 1.31
C ARG A 42 11.58 -3.08 1.63
N PRO A 43 12.74 -3.77 1.64
CA PRO A 43 13.99 -3.08 1.83
C PRO A 43 14.09 -1.97 0.78
N ARG A 44 14.40 -0.75 1.22
CA ARG A 44 14.63 0.33 0.27
C ARG A 44 15.75 -0.11 -0.68
N PRO A 45 15.60 0.10 -2.00
CA PRO A 45 16.67 -0.19 -2.93
C PRO A 45 17.92 0.58 -2.48
N GLN A 46 19.03 -0.13 -2.34
CA GLN A 46 20.32 0.49 -2.06
C GLN A 46 20.82 1.08 -3.37
N LEU A 47 20.59 2.39 -3.55
CA LEU A 47 21.03 3.11 -4.73
C LEU A 47 22.52 3.45 -4.60
N THR A 48 23.25 3.37 -5.71
CA THR A 48 24.58 3.98 -5.80
C THR A 48 24.48 5.51 -5.73
N ALA A 49 25.61 6.20 -5.54
CA ALA A 49 25.62 7.66 -5.53
C ALA A 49 25.11 8.24 -6.86
N GLU A 50 25.49 7.62 -7.98
CA GLU A 50 25.10 7.99 -9.33
C GLU A 50 23.60 7.76 -9.56
N GLU A 51 23.06 6.62 -9.14
CA GLU A 51 21.63 6.32 -9.27
C GLU A 51 20.78 7.29 -8.43
N ARG A 52 21.26 7.63 -7.23
CA ARG A 52 20.59 8.60 -6.36
C ARG A 52 20.59 9.99 -6.98
N GLN A 53 21.70 10.42 -7.56
CA GLN A 53 21.80 11.71 -8.24
C GLN A 53 20.88 11.76 -9.48
N ALA A 54 20.89 10.72 -10.32
CA ALA A 54 20.01 10.63 -11.47
C ALA A 54 18.52 10.57 -11.09
N ALA A 55 18.17 9.92 -9.98
CA ALA A 55 16.81 9.94 -9.44
C ALA A 55 16.41 11.34 -8.96
N ARG A 56 17.33 12.06 -8.34
CA ARG A 56 17.11 13.43 -7.86
C ARG A 56 16.87 14.40 -9.01
N GLU A 57 17.69 14.35 -10.06
CA GLU A 57 17.55 15.19 -11.25
C GLU A 57 16.22 14.95 -11.96
N ARG A 58 15.82 13.67 -12.13
CA ARG A 58 14.50 13.31 -12.68
C ARG A 58 13.35 13.86 -11.85
N PHE A 59 13.48 13.82 -10.52
CA PHE A 59 12.46 14.37 -9.61
C PHE A 59 12.37 15.89 -9.72
N GLU A 60 13.52 16.59 -9.73
CA GLU A 60 13.56 18.05 -9.76
C GLU A 60 13.00 18.62 -11.07
N GLN A 61 13.15 17.91 -12.19
CA GLN A 61 12.54 18.28 -13.47
C GLN A 61 11.00 18.32 -13.42
N LEU A 62 10.37 17.60 -12.49
CA LEU A 62 8.92 17.54 -12.35
C LEU A 62 8.37 18.60 -11.39
N ILE A 63 9.23 19.29 -10.63
CA ILE A 63 8.80 20.33 -9.70
C ILE A 63 8.23 21.51 -10.48
N GLY A 64 6.95 21.80 -10.27
CA GLY A 64 6.25 22.88 -10.98
C GLY A 64 5.99 22.61 -12.45
N ALA A 65 6.21 21.38 -12.94
CA ALA A 65 5.91 21.00 -14.32
C ALA A 65 4.40 20.89 -14.60
N TRP A 66 3.58 20.77 -13.56
CA TRP A 66 2.12 20.73 -13.63
C TRP A 66 1.53 22.02 -13.07
N ASP A 67 0.76 22.72 -13.91
CA ASP A 67 -0.08 23.85 -13.52
C ASP A 67 -1.46 23.65 -14.13
N SER A 68 -2.47 23.43 -13.28
CA SER A 68 -3.87 23.29 -13.71
C SER A 68 -4.61 24.62 -13.75
N GLY A 69 -3.99 25.72 -13.28
CA GLY A 69 -4.67 27.01 -13.04
C GLY A 69 -5.66 27.00 -11.86
N ASP A 70 -5.80 25.87 -11.16
CA ASP A 70 -6.67 25.72 -9.99
C ASP A 70 -5.83 25.57 -8.72
N SER A 71 -5.97 26.53 -7.80
CA SER A 71 -5.27 26.56 -6.51
C SER A 71 -5.61 25.37 -5.60
N ASN A 72 -6.72 24.68 -5.87
CA ASN A 72 -7.19 23.53 -5.10
C ASN A 72 -6.99 22.21 -5.88
N SER A 73 -6.13 22.19 -6.89
CA SER A 73 -5.86 20.99 -7.70
C SER A 73 -5.20 19.83 -6.95
N ALA A 74 -4.64 20.10 -5.77
CA ALA A 74 -4.11 19.09 -4.86
C ALA A 74 -5.10 18.71 -3.73
N ASP A 75 -6.35 19.13 -3.82
CA ASP A 75 -7.41 18.76 -2.87
C ASP A 75 -7.85 17.32 -3.11
N ASN A 76 -7.46 16.43 -2.19
CA ASN A 76 -7.74 15.01 -2.29
C ASN A 76 -9.24 14.69 -2.37
N GLU A 77 -10.11 15.43 -1.68
CA GLU A 77 -11.55 15.18 -1.72
C GLU A 77 -12.14 15.49 -3.09
N ARG A 78 -11.64 16.55 -3.74
CA ARG A 78 -12.02 16.92 -5.11
C ARG A 78 -11.49 15.91 -6.13
N ILE A 79 -10.25 15.44 -5.95
CA ILE A 79 -9.67 14.40 -6.79
C ILE A 79 -10.50 13.12 -6.69
N ASP A 80 -10.86 12.69 -5.47
CA ASP A 80 -11.67 11.49 -5.26
C ASP A 80 -13.06 11.63 -5.88
N ALA A 81 -13.69 12.82 -5.78
CA ALA A 81 -14.98 13.09 -6.41
C ALA A 81 -14.90 13.09 -7.95
N ASP A 82 -13.84 13.65 -8.53
CA ASP A 82 -13.59 13.62 -9.98
C ASP A 82 -13.34 12.20 -10.47
N LEU A 83 -12.54 11.40 -9.73
CA LEU A 83 -12.28 9.99 -10.02
C LEU A 83 -13.56 9.14 -9.92
N ALA A 84 -14.39 9.38 -8.90
CA ALA A 84 -15.67 8.68 -8.75
C ALA A 84 -16.65 9.06 -9.88
N ARG A 85 -16.65 10.31 -10.34
CA ARG A 85 -17.47 10.73 -11.49
C ARG A 85 -17.01 10.07 -12.79
N GLU A 86 -15.70 9.97 -13.01
CA GLU A 86 -15.12 9.44 -14.27
C GLU A 86 -15.09 7.91 -14.31
N TYR A 87 -14.87 7.25 -13.17
CA TYR A 87 -14.62 5.80 -13.09
C TYR A 87 -15.48 5.06 -12.05
N GLY A 88 -16.44 5.73 -11.39
CA GLY A 88 -17.27 5.12 -10.34
C GLY A 88 -18.37 4.19 -10.85
N GLU A 89 -18.74 4.29 -12.13
CA GLU A 89 -19.73 3.43 -12.78
C GLU A 89 -19.04 2.57 -13.86
N ASP A 90 -18.36 1.47 -13.47
CA ASP A 90 -18.10 0.26 -14.30
C ASP A 90 -17.12 -0.73 -13.63
N ARG A 91 -17.44 -1.25 -12.44
CA ARG A 91 -16.84 -2.51 -11.91
C ARG A 91 -17.83 -3.46 -11.26
N GLU A 92 -19.12 -3.37 -11.60
CA GLU A 92 -20.10 -4.43 -11.32
C GLU A 92 -20.55 -5.08 -12.62
N GLY A 93 -19.78 -6.05 -13.11
CA GLY A 93 -20.24 -6.92 -14.19
C GLY A 93 -19.16 -7.48 -15.10
N LYS A 94 -18.55 -8.60 -14.70
CA LYS A 94 -18.59 -9.87 -15.44
C LYS A 94 -17.77 -10.94 -14.70
N ALA A 95 -18.52 -11.82 -14.03
CA ALA A 95 -18.14 -13.21 -13.81
C ALA A 95 -18.19 -13.99 -15.14
#